data_AF-A0A9W4GRT7-F1
#
_entry.id   AF-A0A9W4GRT7-F1
#
_cell.length_a   1.000
_cell.length_b   1.000
_cell.length_c   1.000
_cell.angle_alpha   90.00
_cell.angle_beta   90.00
_cell.angle_gamma   90.00
#
_symmetry.space_group_name_H-M   'P 1'
#
loop_
_entity.id
_entity.type
_entity.pdbx_description
1 polymer ?
#
loop_
_entity_poly.entity_id
_entity_poly.type
_entity_poly.pdbx_seq_one_letter_code
_entity_poly.pdbx_strand_id
1 'polypeptide(L)'
;MTAAQLRDVVTRLMRAGQWKPGDPDILIVMDAGYDATRLAYVLADLPVELVGRLRSDRVILRDAGPRRSTPRGGQPRKHGGVLTFAKPDSWHTPDQATACDTTRYGRAETLAWDRMHPRLQARGPWLDHCGELPLLDGTLIRLKVEHLPGDRDPKPVWLWSSRTGMSGADIDLRWQAFLRRFDLERTFRLFKQTLGWTVPKVRDPHTADLWTWLIIAAHTQLRLARPLAEDLRRPWERPAEPPWHANAAARSDADRPPSPRRPRRCAGR
;
A
#
# COMPACT_ATOMS: atom_id res chain seq x y z
N MET A 1 3.14 7.57 17.01
CA MET A 1 4.01 6.44 16.63
C MET A 1 5.42 6.97 16.47
N THR A 2 6.39 6.38 17.15
CA THR A 2 7.80 6.79 17.08
C THR A 2 8.61 5.83 16.21
N ALA A 3 9.74 6.28 15.67
CA ALA A 3 10.67 5.42 14.94
C ALA A 3 11.15 4.23 15.80
N ALA A 4 11.31 4.45 17.11
CA ALA A 4 11.69 3.40 18.06
C ALA A 4 10.65 2.26 18.12
N GLN A 5 9.35 2.58 18.10
CA GLN A 5 8.30 1.57 18.09
C GLN A 5 8.33 0.72 16.82
N LEU A 6 8.50 1.35 15.64
CA LEU A 6 8.61 0.61 14.38
C LEU A 6 9.85 -0.28 14.35
N ARG A 7 11.01 0.24 14.77
CA ARG A 7 12.25 -0.52 14.89
C ARG A 7 12.10 -1.74 15.79
N ASP A 8 11.48 -1.57 16.95
CA ASP A 8 11.26 -2.68 17.88
C ASP A 8 10.37 -3.77 17.25
N VAL A 9 9.27 -3.40 16.62
CA VAL A 9 8.39 -4.37 15.92
C VAL A 9 9.13 -5.10 14.81
N VAL A 10 9.85 -4.38 13.95
CA VAL A 10 10.63 -4.96 12.85
C VAL A 10 11.70 -5.92 13.38
N THR A 11 12.42 -5.51 14.42
CA THR A 11 13.45 -6.35 15.07
C THR A 11 12.83 -7.63 15.63
N ARG A 12 11.65 -7.55 16.25
CA ARG A 12 10.92 -8.73 16.75
C ARG A 12 10.45 -9.64 15.64
N LEU A 13 9.97 -9.10 14.52
CA LEU A 13 9.60 -9.90 13.34
C LEU A 13 10.81 -10.67 12.77
N MET A 14 11.95 -10.01 12.64
CA MET A 14 13.20 -10.64 12.19
C MET A 14 13.66 -11.74 13.16
N ARG A 15 13.66 -11.46 14.47
CA ARG A 15 14.03 -12.44 15.51
C ARG A 15 13.09 -13.64 15.53
N ALA A 16 11.81 -13.45 15.24
CA ALA A 16 10.82 -14.52 15.11
C ALA A 16 10.91 -15.29 13.78
N GLY A 17 11.88 -14.97 12.91
CA GLY A 17 12.08 -15.62 11.61
C GLY A 17 10.99 -15.33 10.59
N GLN A 18 10.15 -14.31 10.81
CA GLN A 18 9.09 -13.89 9.89
C GLN A 18 9.63 -13.11 8.69
N TRP A 19 10.88 -12.64 8.79
CA TRP A 19 11.65 -12.08 7.69
C TRP A 19 13.07 -12.62 7.77
N LYS A 20 13.66 -12.96 6.62
CA LYS A 20 15.01 -13.48 6.46
C LYS A 20 15.74 -12.74 5.33
N PRO A 21 17.09 -12.68 5.35
CA PRO A 21 17.85 -12.13 4.24
C PRO A 21 17.46 -12.78 2.90
N GLY A 22 17.08 -11.96 1.93
CA GLY A 22 16.56 -12.40 0.63
C GLY A 22 15.04 -12.28 0.48
N ASP A 23 14.31 -12.16 1.59
CA ASP A 23 12.88 -11.82 1.54
C ASP A 23 12.67 -10.37 1.08
N PRO A 24 11.52 -10.04 0.47
CA PRO A 24 11.16 -8.66 0.18
C PRO A 24 11.16 -7.79 1.45
N ASP A 25 11.40 -6.48 1.27
CA ASP A 25 11.33 -5.51 2.37
C ASP A 25 9.94 -5.50 3.02
N ILE A 26 9.91 -5.28 4.33
CA ILE A 26 8.67 -5.16 5.10
C ILE A 26 8.00 -3.83 4.73
N LEU A 27 6.82 -3.93 4.11
CA LEU A 27 6.05 -2.77 3.70
C LEU A 27 5.29 -2.14 4.88
N ILE A 28 5.62 -0.90 5.22
CA ILE A 28 4.98 -0.11 6.27
C ILE A 28 4.15 1.00 5.61
N VAL A 29 2.83 0.86 5.72
CA VAL A 29 1.86 1.79 5.11
C VAL A 29 1.33 2.77 6.16
N MET A 30 1.33 4.06 5.83
CA MET A 30 0.86 5.13 6.73
C MET A 30 -0.05 6.15 6.04
N ASP A 31 -1.02 6.68 6.79
CA ASP A 31 -1.89 7.76 6.31
C ASP A 31 -1.20 9.14 6.42
N ALA A 32 -1.89 10.18 5.96
CA ALA A 32 -1.42 11.54 6.05
C ALA A 32 -1.21 11.96 7.52
N GLY A 33 -0.13 12.70 7.78
CA GLY A 33 0.22 13.20 9.11
C GLY A 33 1.49 12.58 9.70
N TYR A 34 1.93 11.44 9.17
CA TYR A 34 3.26 10.90 9.44
C TYR A 34 4.29 11.47 8.47
N ASP A 35 5.49 11.75 8.97
CA ASP A 35 6.63 12.11 8.11
C ASP A 35 7.30 10.83 7.59
N ALA A 36 6.76 10.28 6.51
CA ALA A 36 7.28 9.08 5.87
C ALA A 36 8.75 9.22 5.47
N THR A 37 9.17 10.43 5.06
CA THR A 37 10.55 10.68 4.65
C THR A 37 11.52 10.64 5.83
N ARG A 38 11.16 11.27 6.96
CA ARG A 38 11.95 11.16 8.18
C ARG A 38 12.04 9.71 8.66
N LEU A 39 10.93 8.98 8.64
CA LEU A 39 10.90 7.57 9.04
C LEU A 39 11.77 6.70 8.12
N ALA A 40 11.73 6.92 6.81
CA ALA A 40 12.60 6.22 5.86
C ALA A 40 14.08 6.47 6.17
N TYR A 41 14.45 7.70 6.52
CA TYR A 41 15.84 8.02 6.89
C TYR A 41 16.30 7.33 8.18
N VAL A 42 15.51 7.38 9.26
CA VAL A 42 15.91 6.82 10.56
C VAL A 42 15.78 5.29 10.66
N LEU A 43 15.12 4.67 9.68
CA LEU A 43 14.97 3.21 9.57
C LEU A 43 15.72 2.65 8.35
N ALA A 44 16.61 3.43 7.72
CA ALA A 44 17.33 3.04 6.50
C ALA A 44 18.24 1.81 6.67
N ASP A 45 18.58 1.45 7.91
CA ASP A 45 19.35 0.27 8.27
C ASP A 45 18.50 -1.00 8.47
N LEU A 46 17.17 -0.90 8.35
CA LEU A 46 16.24 -2.02 8.46
C LEU A 46 15.68 -2.40 7.09
N PRO A 47 15.25 -3.67 6.88
CA PRO A 47 14.65 -4.13 5.64
C PRO A 47 13.20 -3.66 5.54
N VAL A 48 12.99 -2.35 5.45
CA VAL A 48 11.66 -1.74 5.44
C VAL A 48 11.49 -0.82 4.24
N GLU A 49 10.28 -0.84 3.69
CA GLU A 49 9.82 0.15 2.73
C GLU A 49 8.68 0.95 3.35
N LEU A 50 8.78 2.27 3.30
CA LEU A 50 7.78 3.18 3.84
C LEU A 50 6.90 3.69 2.70
N VAL A 51 5.59 3.47 2.80
CA VAL A 51 4.60 4.06 1.88
C VAL A 51 3.67 4.97 2.67
N GLY A 52 3.76 6.28 2.40
CA GLY A 52 2.97 7.28 3.10
C GLY A 52 2.07 8.09 2.19
N ARG A 53 0.85 8.40 2.65
CA ARG A 53 0.00 9.38 1.98
C ARG A 53 0.53 10.79 2.16
N LEU A 54 0.67 11.49 1.05
CA LEU A 54 1.01 12.91 1.01
C LEU A 54 -0.24 13.78 0.90
N ARG A 55 -0.18 14.97 1.48
CA ARG A 55 -1.22 15.99 1.31
C ARG A 55 -1.21 16.51 -0.13
N SER A 56 -2.38 16.86 -0.65
CA SER A 56 -2.58 17.31 -2.04
C SER A 56 -2.03 18.72 -2.35
N ASP A 57 -1.56 19.44 -1.34
CA ASP A 57 -0.94 20.77 -1.45
C ASP A 57 0.60 20.72 -1.47
N ARG A 58 1.18 19.52 -1.55
CA ARG A 58 2.64 19.35 -1.52
C ARG A 58 3.30 19.65 -2.87
N VAL A 59 4.58 20.00 -2.75
CA VAL A 59 5.53 20.17 -3.84
C VAL A 59 6.63 19.15 -3.64
N ILE A 60 6.93 18.39 -4.69
CA ILE A 60 8.01 17.40 -4.72
C ILE A 60 8.94 17.75 -5.88
N LEU A 61 10.22 17.44 -5.71
CA LEU A 61 11.28 17.83 -6.62
C LEU A 61 11.89 16.58 -7.25
N ARG A 62 12.34 16.69 -8.50
CA ARG A 62 13.24 15.70 -9.11
C ARG A 62 14.67 15.93 -8.64
N ASP A 63 15.50 14.91 -8.81
CA ASP A 63 16.94 15.09 -8.85
C ASP A 63 17.33 16.21 -9.84
N ALA A 64 18.34 16.99 -9.47
CA ALA A 64 18.91 18.04 -10.32
C ALA A 64 19.68 17.47 -11.51
N GLY A 65 19.96 16.17 -11.51
CA GLY A 65 20.77 15.48 -12.49
C GLY A 65 22.26 15.72 -12.28
N PRO A 66 23.09 15.35 -13.26
CA PRO A 66 24.54 15.45 -13.14
C PRO A 66 25.01 16.86 -12.79
N ARG A 67 26.01 16.96 -11.91
CA ARG A 67 26.64 18.23 -11.54
C ARG A 67 27.16 18.92 -12.79
N ARG A 68 26.55 20.04 -13.17
CA ARG A 68 27.08 20.92 -14.21
C ARG A 68 28.04 21.90 -13.55
N SER A 69 29.32 21.84 -13.91
CA SER A 69 30.30 22.85 -13.50
C SER A 69 29.89 24.20 -14.10
N THR A 70 29.65 25.20 -13.26
CA THR A 70 29.40 26.56 -13.72
C THR A 70 30.74 27.30 -13.82
N PRO A 71 31.00 28.12 -14.87
CA PRO A 71 32.24 28.88 -15.00
C PRO A 71 32.53 29.83 -13.83
N ARG A 72 31.50 30.21 -13.07
CA ARG A 72 31.60 31.08 -11.89
C ARG A 72 31.90 30.34 -10.58
N GLY A 73 32.02 29.00 -10.62
CA GLY A 73 31.99 28.18 -9.41
C GLY A 73 30.63 28.25 -8.70
N GLY A 74 30.45 27.43 -7.67
CA GLY A 74 29.25 27.43 -6.83
C GLY A 74 28.82 26.03 -6.40
N GLN A 75 28.01 25.97 -5.34
CA GLN A 75 27.44 24.70 -4.88
C GLN A 75 26.51 24.13 -5.96
N PRO A 76 26.71 22.87 -6.40
CA PRO A 76 25.83 22.24 -7.37
C PRO A 76 24.36 22.28 -6.93
N ARG A 77 23.46 22.43 -7.89
CA ARG A 77 22.01 22.40 -7.62
C ARG A 77 21.65 21.04 -7.04
N LYS A 78 20.91 21.04 -5.93
CA LYS A 78 20.40 19.84 -5.25
C LYS A 78 18.99 19.43 -5.68
N HIS A 79 18.27 20.34 -6.33
CA HIS A 79 16.88 20.17 -6.71
C HIS A 79 16.69 20.52 -8.19
N GLY A 80 16.05 19.62 -8.92
CA GLY A 80 15.71 19.76 -10.33
C GLY A 80 14.31 20.31 -10.54
N GLY A 81 13.58 19.68 -11.46
CA GLY A 81 12.21 20.04 -11.83
C GLY A 81 11.25 19.99 -10.64
N VAL A 82 10.27 20.90 -10.65
CA VAL A 82 9.28 21.07 -9.57
C VAL A 82 7.96 20.45 -10.01
N LEU A 83 7.43 19.51 -9.22
CA LEU A 83 6.10 18.94 -9.39
C LEU A 83 5.21 19.42 -8.24
N THR A 84 4.23 20.27 -8.56
CA THR A 84 3.22 20.75 -7.61
C THR A 84 1.93 19.97 -7.79
N PHE A 85 1.45 19.30 -6.74
CA PHE A 85 0.31 18.39 -6.85
C PHE A 85 -0.98 19.09 -7.29
N ALA A 86 -1.16 20.35 -6.89
CA ALA A 86 -2.31 21.17 -7.27
C ALA A 86 -2.20 21.80 -8.67
N LYS A 87 -1.07 21.66 -9.38
CA LYS A 87 -0.84 22.27 -10.71
C LYS A 87 -0.46 21.21 -11.74
N PRO A 88 -1.44 20.62 -12.46
CA PRO A 88 -1.20 19.61 -13.48
C PRO A 88 -0.15 20.01 -14.54
N ASP A 89 -0.11 21.28 -14.93
CA ASP A 89 0.86 21.78 -15.92
C ASP A 89 2.32 21.75 -15.43
N SER A 90 2.53 21.58 -14.12
CA SER A 90 3.87 21.36 -13.56
C SER A 90 4.31 19.89 -13.60
N TRP A 91 3.40 18.97 -13.92
CA TRP A 91 3.70 17.54 -13.92
C TRP A 91 4.52 17.19 -15.15
N HIS A 92 5.69 16.62 -14.90
CA HIS A 92 6.55 16.07 -15.94
C HIS A 92 5.98 14.75 -16.46
N THR A 93 6.52 14.23 -17.57
CA THR A 93 6.19 12.88 -18.05
C THR A 93 6.39 11.86 -16.93
N PRO A 94 5.38 11.03 -16.62
CA PRO A 94 5.52 9.97 -15.62
C PRO A 94 6.48 8.88 -16.13
N ASP A 95 7.26 8.31 -15.22
CA ASP A 95 8.18 7.22 -15.53
C ASP A 95 7.43 5.88 -15.66
N GLN A 96 6.27 5.77 -15.01
CA GLN A 96 5.36 4.64 -15.12
C GLN A 96 3.90 5.13 -15.12
N ALA A 97 3.06 4.47 -15.93
CA ALA A 97 1.62 4.67 -15.92
C ALA A 97 0.93 3.30 -16.01
N THR A 98 0.03 3.02 -15.07
CA THR A 98 -0.74 1.77 -15.02
C THR A 98 -2.23 2.07 -14.94
N ALA A 99 -3.03 1.11 -15.41
CA ALA A 99 -4.46 1.13 -15.21
C ALA A 99 -4.96 -0.30 -15.00
N CYS A 100 -5.78 -0.52 -13.99
CA CYS A 100 -6.40 -1.82 -13.73
C CYS A 100 -7.80 -1.67 -13.14
N ASP A 101 -8.66 -2.63 -13.40
CA ASP A 101 -9.99 -2.66 -12.81
C ASP A 101 -9.96 -3.25 -11.40
N THR A 102 -10.72 -2.64 -10.50
CA THR A 102 -10.84 -3.09 -9.11
C THR A 102 -12.28 -3.48 -8.80
N THR A 103 -12.46 -4.46 -7.93
CA THR A 103 -13.79 -4.95 -7.55
C THR A 103 -14.62 -3.92 -6.76
N ARG A 104 -13.97 -2.95 -6.09
CA ARG A 104 -14.63 -2.03 -5.15
C ARG A 104 -14.60 -0.56 -5.58
N TYR A 105 -13.64 -0.16 -6.41
CA TYR A 105 -13.36 1.24 -6.69
C TYR A 105 -13.45 1.58 -8.19
N GLY A 106 -13.92 0.64 -9.01
CA GLY A 106 -13.92 0.76 -10.46
C GLY A 106 -12.50 0.76 -11.01
N ARG A 107 -12.28 1.47 -12.12
CA ARG A 107 -10.94 1.58 -12.73
C ARG A 107 -9.99 2.41 -11.87
N ALA A 108 -8.83 1.85 -11.55
CA ALA A 108 -7.73 2.53 -10.88
C ALA A 108 -6.68 2.93 -11.90
N GLU A 109 -6.35 4.22 -11.95
CA GLU A 109 -5.31 4.81 -12.79
C GLU A 109 -4.18 5.33 -11.91
N THR A 110 -2.97 4.91 -12.23
CA THR A 110 -1.78 5.30 -11.47
C THR A 110 -0.76 5.95 -12.36
N LEU A 111 -0.26 7.11 -11.94
CA LEU A 111 0.92 7.74 -12.52
C LEU A 111 2.02 7.73 -11.47
N ALA A 112 3.24 7.39 -11.85
CA ALA A 112 4.37 7.42 -10.93
C ALA A 112 5.57 8.15 -11.53
N TRP A 113 6.30 8.82 -10.65
CA TRP A 113 7.53 9.53 -10.93
C TRP A 113 8.60 9.02 -9.99
N ASP A 114 9.69 8.51 -10.56
CA ASP A 114 10.79 7.94 -9.80
C ASP A 114 11.80 9.01 -9.36
N ARG A 115 12.55 8.71 -8.30
CA ARG A 115 13.58 9.58 -7.71
C ARG A 115 13.10 11.01 -7.45
N MET A 116 11.99 11.07 -6.72
CA MET A 116 11.29 12.26 -6.31
C MET A 116 11.47 12.49 -4.80
N HIS A 117 11.81 13.71 -4.40
CA HIS A 117 12.10 14.06 -3.00
C HIS A 117 11.45 15.38 -2.56
N PRO A 118 11.00 15.51 -1.30
CA PRO A 118 10.61 16.79 -0.77
C PRO A 118 11.84 17.67 -0.50
N ARG A 119 11.63 18.99 -0.50
CA ARG A 119 12.63 19.91 0.06
C ARG A 119 12.56 19.88 1.58
N LEU A 120 13.54 19.24 2.20
CA LEU A 120 13.67 19.27 3.66
C LEU A 120 14.13 20.65 4.14
N GLN A 121 13.68 21.02 5.34
CA GLN A 121 14.06 22.23 6.05
C GLN A 121 14.40 21.86 7.49
N ALA A 122 15.28 22.61 8.15
CA ALA A 122 15.64 22.43 9.55
C ALA A 122 14.49 22.88 10.48
N ARG A 123 13.38 22.14 10.41
CA ARG A 123 12.12 22.38 11.13
C ARG A 123 11.44 21.05 11.44
N GLY A 124 10.57 21.07 12.44
CA GLY A 124 9.80 19.89 12.83
C GLY A 124 10.74 18.70 13.13
N PRO A 125 10.54 17.51 12.52
CA PRO A 125 11.37 16.33 12.78
C PRO A 125 12.85 16.44 12.42
N TRP A 126 13.24 17.52 11.74
CA TRP A 126 14.59 17.81 11.26
C TRP A 126 15.26 18.98 12.00
N LEU A 127 14.62 19.53 13.03
CA LEU A 127 15.13 20.71 13.76
C LEU A 127 16.51 20.46 14.36
N ASP A 128 16.67 19.31 15.03
CA ASP A 128 17.90 18.94 15.73
C ASP A 128 18.85 18.10 14.84
N HIS A 129 18.63 18.06 13.53
CA HIS A 129 19.49 17.32 12.62
C HIS A 129 20.83 18.02 12.48
N CYS A 130 21.91 17.34 12.87
CA CYS A 130 23.27 17.85 12.71
C CYS A 130 23.78 17.59 11.28
N GLY A 131 24.34 18.63 10.65
CA GLY A 131 24.96 18.55 9.33
C GLY A 131 24.00 18.84 8.18
N GLU A 132 24.39 18.40 6.98
CA GLU A 132 23.61 18.62 5.77
C GLU A 132 22.33 17.78 5.76
N LEU A 133 21.19 18.40 5.42
CA LEU A 133 19.94 17.67 5.25
C LEU A 133 20.03 16.73 4.05
N PRO A 134 19.66 15.45 4.21
CA PRO A 134 19.77 14.47 3.13
C PRO A 134 18.78 14.76 2.00
N LEU A 135 19.10 14.28 0.80
CA LEU A 135 18.13 14.10 -0.27
C LEU A 135 17.58 12.68 -0.17
N LEU A 136 16.28 12.57 0.05
CA LEU A 136 15.59 11.30 0.24
C LEU A 136 14.76 11.01 -1.01
N ASP A 137 15.41 10.39 -1.98
CA ASP A 137 14.77 9.94 -3.21
C ASP A 137 13.76 8.84 -2.87
N GLY A 138 12.60 8.91 -3.51
CA GLY A 138 11.58 7.87 -3.48
C GLY A 138 10.69 7.95 -4.70
N THR A 139 9.79 6.99 -4.89
CA THR A 139 8.82 7.07 -5.98
C THR A 139 7.56 7.80 -5.51
N LEU A 140 7.20 8.87 -6.21
CA LEU A 140 5.92 9.55 -6.06
C LEU A 140 4.86 8.82 -6.89
N ILE A 141 3.72 8.51 -6.27
CA ILE A 141 2.63 7.77 -6.90
C ILE A 141 1.34 8.58 -6.76
N ARG A 142 0.67 8.85 -7.87
CA ARG A 142 -0.68 9.44 -7.90
C ARG A 142 -1.67 8.36 -8.29
N LEU A 143 -2.55 8.00 -7.36
CA LEU A 143 -3.66 7.09 -7.57
C LEU A 143 -4.95 7.89 -7.81
N LYS A 144 -5.62 7.65 -8.93
CA LYS A 144 -7.01 8.04 -9.17
C LYS A 144 -7.85 6.77 -9.29
N VAL A 145 -9.00 6.75 -8.63
CA VAL A 145 -9.98 5.66 -8.78
C VAL A 145 -11.28 6.25 -9.31
N GLU A 146 -12.07 5.43 -9.98
CA GLU A 146 -13.34 5.84 -10.57
C GLU A 146 -14.38 6.20 -9.50
N HIS A 147 -14.48 5.42 -8.42
CA HIS A 147 -15.40 5.72 -7.33
C HIS A 147 -14.92 5.16 -5.98
N LEU A 148 -15.42 5.74 -4.89
CA LEU A 148 -15.35 5.18 -3.54
C LEU A 148 -16.78 4.82 -3.07
N PRO A 149 -16.94 3.91 -2.09
CA PRO A 149 -18.25 3.68 -1.48
C PRO A 149 -18.84 4.98 -0.92
N GLY A 150 -19.88 5.51 -1.56
CA GLY A 150 -20.54 6.76 -1.17
C GLY A 150 -20.00 8.04 -1.85
N ASP A 151 -18.97 7.94 -2.70
CA ASP A 151 -18.41 9.09 -3.44
C ASP A 151 -18.10 8.68 -4.89
N ARG A 152 -18.75 9.34 -5.86
CA ARG A 152 -18.64 9.01 -7.28
C ARG A 152 -17.55 9.79 -8.03
N ASP A 153 -16.92 10.77 -7.40
CA ASP A 153 -15.81 11.51 -8.00
C ASP A 153 -14.70 11.77 -6.95
N PRO A 154 -14.02 10.69 -6.52
CA PRO A 154 -13.05 10.79 -5.45
C PRO A 154 -11.80 11.53 -5.92
N LYS A 155 -11.32 12.45 -5.09
CA LYS A 155 -10.08 13.17 -5.34
C LYS A 155 -8.89 12.19 -5.39
N PRO A 156 -7.92 12.39 -6.31
CA PRO A 156 -6.72 11.57 -6.37
C PRO A 156 -5.95 11.55 -5.05
N VAL A 157 -5.40 10.39 -4.72
CA VAL A 157 -4.51 10.20 -3.58
C VAL A 157 -3.07 10.27 -4.07
N TRP A 158 -2.24 10.97 -3.31
CA TRP A 158 -0.80 11.01 -3.54
C TRP A 158 -0.11 10.15 -2.48
N LEU A 159 0.73 9.23 -2.92
CA LEU A 159 1.55 8.37 -2.07
C LEU A 159 3.02 8.63 -2.40
N TRP A 160 3.89 8.42 -1.42
CA TRP A 160 5.33 8.38 -1.61
C TRP A 160 5.85 7.08 -1.03
N SER A 161 6.60 6.33 -1.84
CA SER A 161 7.36 5.16 -1.41
C SER A 161 8.82 5.53 -1.24
N SER A 162 9.48 5.02 -0.20
CA SER A 162 10.93 5.13 -0.03
C SER A 162 11.74 4.29 -1.02
N ARG A 163 11.09 3.41 -1.79
CA ARG A 163 11.73 2.62 -2.84
C ARG A 163 11.77 3.41 -4.15
N THR A 164 12.83 3.20 -4.92
CA THR A 164 13.00 3.74 -6.28
C THR A 164 13.14 2.63 -7.31
N GLY A 165 13.07 2.94 -8.60
CA GLY A 165 13.28 1.98 -9.69
C GLY A 165 12.19 0.90 -9.78
N MET A 166 10.97 1.22 -9.35
CA MET A 166 9.84 0.28 -9.32
C MET A 166 9.24 0.04 -10.71
N SER A 167 8.86 -1.20 -10.98
CA SER A 167 8.05 -1.56 -12.14
C SER A 167 6.59 -1.11 -11.99
N GLY A 168 5.80 -1.18 -13.07
CA GLY A 168 4.34 -0.94 -12.98
C GLY A 168 3.64 -1.88 -11.98
N ALA A 169 4.01 -3.16 -11.94
CA ALA A 169 3.45 -4.14 -10.99
C ALA A 169 3.83 -3.80 -9.54
N ASP A 170 5.06 -3.33 -9.32
CA ASP A 170 5.49 -2.87 -7.99
C ASP A 170 4.67 -1.68 -7.51
N ILE A 171 4.45 -0.69 -8.39
CA ILE A 171 3.61 0.48 -8.10
C ILE A 171 2.20 0.03 -7.73
N ASP A 172 1.66 -0.94 -8.47
CA ASP A 172 0.32 -1.45 -8.23
C ASP A 172 0.18 -2.10 -6.86
N LEU A 173 1.17 -2.89 -6.45
CA LEU A 173 1.22 -3.47 -5.12
C LEU A 173 1.18 -2.40 -4.00
N ARG A 174 1.89 -1.26 -4.17
CA ARG A 174 1.97 -0.23 -3.12
C ARG A 174 0.65 0.49 -2.92
N TRP A 175 -0.04 0.86 -4.00
CA TRP A 175 -1.35 1.48 -3.84
C TRP A 175 -2.41 0.48 -3.36
N GLN A 176 -2.34 -0.79 -3.77
CA GLN A 176 -3.24 -1.84 -3.27
C GLN A 176 -3.05 -2.04 -1.76
N ALA A 177 -1.80 -2.14 -1.30
CA ALA A 177 -1.46 -2.18 0.12
C ALA A 177 -1.97 -0.94 0.85
N PHE A 178 -1.85 0.24 0.24
CA PHE A 178 -2.42 1.47 0.80
C PHE A 178 -3.94 1.40 0.97
N LEU A 179 -4.68 0.88 -0.01
CA LEU A 179 -6.14 0.75 0.10
C LEU A 179 -6.58 -0.26 1.16
N ARG A 180 -5.77 -1.29 1.44
CA ARG A 180 -6.01 -2.24 2.55
C ARG A 180 -5.90 -1.59 3.92
N ARG A 181 -5.33 -0.39 4.05
CA ARG A 181 -5.26 0.35 5.32
C ARG A 181 -6.64 0.56 5.96
N PHE A 182 -7.70 0.70 5.17
CA PHE A 182 -9.08 0.82 5.70
C PHE A 182 -9.54 -0.43 6.46
N ASP A 183 -8.91 -1.59 6.26
CA ASP A 183 -9.21 -2.79 7.03
C ASP A 183 -8.79 -2.63 8.51
N LEU A 184 -7.86 -1.73 8.85
CA LEU A 184 -7.54 -1.38 10.24
C LEU A 184 -8.71 -0.72 10.95
N GLU A 185 -9.45 0.18 10.29
CA GLU A 185 -10.62 0.82 10.90
C GLU A 185 -11.70 -0.20 11.22
N ARG A 186 -11.91 -1.17 10.33
CA ARG A 186 -12.83 -2.29 10.57
C ARG A 186 -12.38 -3.15 11.74
N THR A 187 -11.08 -3.42 11.84
CA THR A 187 -10.48 -4.17 12.94
C THR A 187 -10.66 -3.43 14.28
N PHE A 188 -10.38 -2.12 14.32
CA PHE A 188 -10.59 -1.32 15.53
C PHE A 188 -12.07 -1.25 15.92
N ARG A 189 -12.98 -1.19 14.95
CA ARG A 189 -14.42 -1.25 15.22
C ARG A 189 -14.81 -2.58 15.85
N LEU A 190 -14.37 -3.71 15.29
CA LEU A 190 -14.57 -5.05 15.87
C LEU A 190 -14.04 -5.12 17.30
N PHE A 191 -12.82 -4.61 17.53
CA PHE A 191 -12.19 -4.64 18.85
C PHE A 191 -13.03 -3.87 19.87
N LYS A 192 -13.46 -2.66 19.53
CA LYS A 192 -14.23 -1.80 20.45
C LYS A 192 -15.64 -2.30 20.68
N GLN A 193 -16.35 -2.66 19.61
CA GLN A 193 -17.79 -2.94 19.66
C GLN A 193 -18.13 -4.38 20.01
N THR A 194 -17.32 -5.34 19.55
CA THR A 194 -17.63 -6.78 19.69
C THR A 194 -16.74 -7.45 20.73
N LEU A 195 -15.43 -7.20 20.68
CA LEU A 195 -14.50 -7.83 21.62
C LEU A 195 -14.42 -7.07 22.96
N GLY A 196 -15.03 -5.89 23.05
CA GLY A 196 -15.11 -5.13 24.30
C GLY A 196 -13.80 -4.45 24.71
N TRP A 197 -12.97 -4.04 23.74
CA TRP A 197 -11.68 -3.41 24.02
C TRP A 197 -11.79 -2.19 24.96
N THR A 198 -12.87 -1.41 24.85
CA THR A 198 -13.12 -0.22 25.68
C THR A 198 -14.15 -0.44 26.80
N VAL A 199 -14.56 -1.69 27.07
CA VAL A 199 -15.55 -2.02 28.11
C VAL A 199 -14.99 -1.89 29.53
N PRO A 200 -13.79 -2.43 29.87
CA PRO A 200 -13.30 -2.34 31.24
C PRO A 200 -12.80 -0.93 31.57
N LYS A 201 -13.20 -0.43 32.74
CA LYS A 201 -12.79 0.87 33.28
C LYS A 201 -11.57 0.75 34.18
N VAL A 202 -10.47 0.26 33.62
CA VAL A 202 -9.19 0.08 34.33
C VAL A 202 -8.53 1.44 34.58
N ARG A 203 -7.93 1.62 35.75
CA ARG A 203 -7.24 2.87 36.15
C ARG A 203 -5.72 2.77 36.04
N ASP A 204 -5.20 1.54 36.04
CA ASP A 204 -3.77 1.25 35.94
C ASP A 204 -3.37 1.04 34.47
N PRO A 205 -2.36 1.77 33.94
CA PRO A 205 -1.91 1.64 32.56
C PRO A 205 -1.44 0.24 32.19
N HIS A 206 -0.74 -0.46 33.10
CA HIS A 206 -0.23 -1.80 32.82
C HIS A 206 -1.37 -2.80 32.64
N THR A 207 -2.42 -2.69 33.46
CA THR A 207 -3.65 -3.48 33.32
C THR A 207 -4.37 -3.18 31.99
N ALA A 208 -4.37 -1.93 31.52
CA ALA A 208 -4.92 -1.58 30.21
C ALA A 208 -4.14 -2.20 29.04
N ASP A 209 -2.81 -2.28 29.15
CA ASP A 209 -1.96 -2.96 28.17
C ASP A 209 -2.22 -4.46 28.15
N LEU A 210 -2.31 -5.10 29.33
CA LEU A 210 -2.66 -6.52 29.44
C LEU A 210 -4.04 -6.82 28.83
N TRP A 211 -5.03 -5.95 29.08
CA TRP A 211 -6.35 -6.08 28.45
C TRP A 211 -6.26 -5.99 26.92
N THR A 212 -5.44 -5.07 26.41
CA THR A 212 -5.21 -4.95 24.96
C THR A 212 -4.59 -6.22 24.37
N TRP A 213 -3.65 -6.85 25.08
CA TRP A 213 -3.08 -8.13 24.66
C TRP A 213 -4.11 -9.27 24.64
N LEU A 214 -5.04 -9.32 25.61
CA LEU A 214 -6.13 -10.30 25.60
C LEU A 214 -7.05 -10.12 24.39
N ILE A 215 -7.39 -8.88 24.03
CA ILE A 215 -8.18 -8.58 22.82
C ILE A 215 -7.45 -9.03 21.55
N ILE A 216 -6.15 -8.75 21.44
CA ILE A 216 -5.33 -9.18 20.30
C ILE A 216 -5.28 -10.70 20.24
N ALA A 217 -5.05 -11.39 21.36
CA ALA A 217 -5.02 -12.85 21.41
C ALA A 217 -6.36 -13.46 21.00
N ALA A 218 -7.47 -12.94 21.53
CA ALA A 218 -8.82 -13.38 21.15
C ALA A 218 -9.11 -13.17 19.66
N HIS A 219 -8.72 -12.01 19.11
CA HIS A 219 -8.83 -11.76 17.67
C HIS A 219 -8.00 -12.76 16.85
N THR A 220 -6.77 -13.05 17.26
CA THR A 220 -5.92 -14.05 16.61
C THR A 220 -6.56 -15.44 16.65
N GLN A 221 -7.11 -15.85 17.79
CA GLN A 221 -7.83 -17.13 17.91
C GLN A 221 -9.03 -17.19 16.97
N LEU A 222 -9.85 -16.14 16.91
CA LEU A 222 -10.98 -16.06 15.97
C LEU A 222 -10.52 -16.12 14.51
N ARG A 223 -9.41 -15.49 14.18
CA ARG A 223 -8.84 -15.52 12.82
C ARG A 223 -8.32 -16.91 12.45
N LEU A 224 -7.64 -17.60 13.38
CA LEU A 224 -7.16 -18.97 13.18
C LEU A 224 -8.31 -19.97 13.10
N ALA A 225 -9.40 -19.73 13.83
CA ALA A 225 -10.60 -20.57 13.82
C ALA A 225 -11.51 -20.33 12.59
N ARG A 226 -11.19 -19.36 11.71
CA ARG A 226 -12.03 -19.01 10.55
C ARG A 226 -12.46 -20.22 9.71
N PRO A 227 -11.59 -21.19 9.36
CA PRO A 227 -11.99 -22.34 8.55
C PRO A 227 -13.05 -23.22 9.23
N LEU A 228 -13.08 -23.26 10.57
CA LEU A 228 -14.07 -24.04 11.33
C LEU A 228 -15.49 -23.48 11.19
N ALA A 229 -15.63 -22.23 10.74
CA ALA A 229 -16.91 -21.56 10.55
C ALA A 229 -17.31 -21.38 9.07
N GLU A 230 -16.48 -21.80 8.11
CA GLU A 230 -16.76 -21.61 6.67
C GLU A 230 -18.00 -22.39 6.22
N ASP A 231 -18.23 -23.58 6.78
CA ASP A 231 -19.39 -24.43 6.49
C ASP A 231 -20.59 -24.20 7.42
N LEU A 232 -20.44 -23.35 8.44
CA LEU A 232 -21.51 -23.00 9.37
C LEU A 232 -22.33 -21.85 8.81
N ARG A 233 -23.08 -22.13 7.75
CA ARG A 233 -24.06 -21.20 7.19
C ARG A 233 -25.34 -21.24 8.00
N ARG A 234 -25.92 -20.07 8.25
CA ARG A 234 -27.31 -20.02 8.72
C ARG A 234 -28.23 -20.50 7.59
N PRO A 235 -29.39 -21.10 7.89
CA PRO A 235 -30.29 -21.66 6.87
C PRO A 235 -30.71 -20.70 5.75
N TRP A 236 -30.66 -19.39 6.02
CA TRP A 236 -31.03 -18.33 5.06
C TRP A 236 -29.83 -17.67 4.35
N GLU A 237 -28.60 -18.10 4.65
CA GLU A 237 -27.39 -17.55 4.02
C GLU A 237 -27.09 -18.23 2.69
N ARG A 238 -26.87 -17.40 1.66
CA ARG A 238 -26.48 -17.89 0.33
C ARG A 238 -25.13 -18.61 0.43
N PRO A 239 -24.91 -19.70 -0.33
CA PRO A 239 -23.60 -20.33 -0.43
C PRO A 239 -22.53 -19.31 -0.82
N ALA A 240 -21.37 -19.34 -0.17
CA ALA A 240 -20.23 -18.55 -0.61
C ALA A 240 -19.78 -19.05 -1.99
N GLU A 241 -19.47 -18.13 -2.90
CA GLU A 241 -18.83 -18.51 -4.17
C GLU A 241 -17.49 -19.19 -3.86
N PRO A 242 -17.18 -20.33 -4.53
CA PRO A 242 -15.91 -20.99 -4.34
C PRO A 242 -14.76 -20.02 -4.62
N PRO A 243 -13.64 -20.09 -3.88
CA PRO A 243 -12.47 -19.27 -4.16
C PRO A 243 -12.10 -19.43 -5.63
N TRP A 244 -11.89 -18.32 -6.32
CA TRP A 244 -11.36 -18.34 -7.68
C TRP A 244 -9.99 -19.04 -7.63
N HIS A 245 -9.94 -20.29 -8.06
CA HIS A 245 -8.65 -20.92 -8.37
C HIS A 245 -8.30 -20.46 -9.78
N ALA A 246 -7.30 -19.56 -9.90
CA ALA A 246 -6.51 -19.49 -11.13
C ALA A 246 -5.79 -20.82 -11.29
N ASN A 247 -6.44 -21.75 -12.00
CA ASN A 247 -5.87 -22.85 -12.76
C ASN A 247 -7.00 -23.54 -13.55
N ALA A 248 -7.53 -22.83 -14.55
CA ALA A 248 -8.07 -23.48 -15.73
C ALA A 248 -6.98 -23.50 -16.81
N ALA A 249 -5.85 -24.14 -16.49
CA ALA A 249 -4.91 -24.57 -17.51
C ALA A 249 -5.59 -25.71 -18.28
N ALA A 250 -5.85 -25.46 -19.56
CA ALA A 250 -6.01 -26.43 -20.62
C ALA A 250 -6.70 -27.76 -20.25
N ARG A 251 -8.03 -27.81 -20.30
CA ARG A 251 -8.68 -29.02 -20.82
C ARG A 251 -8.39 -29.06 -22.32
N SER A 252 -7.38 -29.83 -22.70
CA SER A 252 -7.14 -30.23 -24.08
C SER A 252 -8.42 -30.80 -24.68
N ASP A 253 -8.77 -30.32 -25.88
CA ASP A 253 -9.97 -30.64 -26.67
C ASP A 253 -10.00 -32.10 -27.20
N ALA A 254 -9.33 -33.03 -26.52
CA ALA A 254 -9.13 -34.41 -26.96
C ALA A 254 -10.25 -35.39 -26.56
N ASP A 255 -11.18 -34.99 -25.69
CA ASP A 255 -12.20 -35.90 -25.13
C ASP A 255 -13.65 -35.56 -25.52
N ARG A 256 -13.84 -34.79 -26.61
CA ARG A 256 -15.18 -34.49 -27.12
C ARG A 256 -15.67 -35.64 -28.01
N PRO A 257 -16.70 -36.42 -27.62
CA PRO A 257 -17.25 -37.44 -28.51
C PRO A 257 -17.83 -36.78 -29.76
N PRO A 258 -17.66 -37.37 -30.96
CA PRO A 258 -18.12 -36.74 -32.20
C PRO A 258 -19.64 -36.61 -32.22
N SER A 259 -20.13 -35.43 -32.61
CA SER A 259 -21.56 -35.17 -32.77
C SER A 259 -22.18 -36.09 -33.82
N PRO A 260 -23.38 -36.65 -33.59
CA PRO A 260 -24.03 -37.51 -34.58
C PRO A 260 -24.37 -36.71 -35.85
N ARG A 261 -23.91 -37.20 -37.01
CA ARG A 261 -24.24 -36.64 -38.32
C ARG A 261 -25.75 -36.77 -38.56
N ARG A 262 -26.44 -35.64 -38.79
CA ARG A 262 -27.82 -35.64 -39.28
C ARG A 262 -27.87 -36.21 -40.71
N PRO A 263 -28.82 -37.10 -41.04
CA PRO A 263 -28.96 -37.60 -42.41
C PRO A 263 -29.48 -36.49 -43.34
N ARG A 264 -28.88 -36.41 -44.55
CA ARG A 264 -29.32 -35.52 -45.62
C ARG A 264 -30.73 -35.92 -46.06
N ARG A 265 -31.68 -34.98 -46.01
CA ARG A 265 -32.98 -35.15 -46.66
C ARG A 265 -32.76 -35.14 -48.17
N CYS A 266 -33.14 -36.22 -48.84
CA CYS A 266 -33.33 -36.24 -50.29
C CYS A 266 -34.49 -35.30 -50.64
N ALA A 267 -34.25 -34.34 -51.53
CA ALA A 267 -35.31 -33.60 -52.20
C ALA A 267 -35.94 -34.50 -53.26
N GLY A 268 -37.27 -34.63 -53.25
CA GLY A 268 -38.02 -35.41 -54.22
C GLY A 268 -39.35 -34.73 -54.54
N ARG A 269 -39.39 -34.19 -55.77
CA ARG A 269 -40.50 -33.64 -56.57
C ARG A 269 -41.15 -32.34 -56.13
#